data_AF-A0A2D6IVI7-F1
#
_entry.id   AF-A0A2D6IVI7-F1
#
_cell.length_a   1.000
_cell.length_b   1.000
_cell.length_c   1.000
_cell.angle_alpha   90.00
_cell.angle_beta   90.00
_cell.angle_gamma   90.00
#
_symmetry.space_group_name_H-M   'P 1'
#
loop_
_entity.id
_entity.type
_entity.pdbx_description
1 polymer ?
#
loop_
_entity_poly.entity_id
_entity_poly.type
_entity_poly.pdbx_seq_one_letter_code
_entity_poly.pdbx_strand_id
1 'polypeptide(L)'
;MINKWLSFFWRPPIVGITAFVLMLFAIALGHTAMVLIEHGLGRNNAYIASIFMGAAAIVLLWYAIKSNNENFQTWIGFLTGLIV
;
A
#
# COMPACT_ATOMS: atom_id res chain seq x y z
N MET A 1 11.64 -28.49 7.33
CA MET A 1 12.52 -28.42 6.13
C MET A 1 12.00 -27.30 5.25
N ILE A 2 12.62 -26.12 5.28
CA ILE A 2 12.25 -25.03 4.35
C ILE A 2 12.78 -25.40 2.96
N ASN A 3 11.87 -25.37 1.99
CA ASN A 3 12.12 -25.72 0.59
C ASN A 3 13.27 -24.86 0.08
N LYS A 4 14.33 -25.48 -0.45
CA LYS A 4 15.58 -24.80 -0.91
C LYS A 4 15.32 -23.64 -1.90
N TRP A 5 14.18 -23.69 -2.59
CA TRP A 5 13.70 -22.65 -3.50
C TRP A 5 13.22 -21.38 -2.79
N LEU A 6 12.51 -21.48 -1.66
CA LEU A 6 12.04 -20.30 -0.92
C LEU A 6 13.22 -19.49 -0.37
N SER A 7 14.25 -20.16 0.15
CA SER A 7 15.41 -19.48 0.71
C SER A 7 16.31 -18.83 -0.35
N PHE A 8 16.08 -19.07 -1.63
CA PHE A 8 16.74 -18.37 -2.73
C PHE A 8 16.10 -17.00 -2.97
N PHE A 9 14.77 -16.91 -3.04
CA PHE A 9 14.05 -15.65 -3.25
C PHE A 9 14.14 -14.67 -2.08
N TRP A 10 14.34 -15.17 -0.85
CA TRP A 10 14.48 -14.34 0.35
C TRP A 10 15.89 -13.80 0.61
N ARG A 11 16.78 -13.80 -0.39
CA ARG A 11 18.15 -13.28 -0.27
C ARG A 11 18.30 -11.91 -0.92
N PRO A 12 19.15 -11.02 -0.38
CA PRO A 12 19.56 -9.84 -1.13
C PRO A 12 20.31 -10.25 -2.42
N PRO A 13 20.13 -9.54 -3.55
CA PRO A 13 19.35 -8.32 -3.73
C PRO A 13 17.88 -8.55 -4.14
N ILE A 14 17.44 -9.80 -4.29
CA ILE A 14 16.15 -10.17 -4.91
C ILE A 14 14.98 -9.50 -4.18
N VAL A 15 14.96 -9.55 -2.85
CA VAL A 15 13.90 -8.92 -2.04
C VAL A 15 13.78 -7.41 -2.32
N GLY A 16 14.92 -6.71 -2.50
CA GLY A 16 14.96 -5.29 -2.82
C GLY A 16 14.45 -5.00 -4.24
N ILE A 17 14.82 -5.83 -5.21
CA ILE A 17 14.32 -5.71 -6.59
C ILE A 17 12.81 -5.94 -6.63
N THR A 18 12.30 -6.96 -5.92
CA THR A 18 10.87 -7.23 -5.82
C THR A 18 10.12 -6.04 -5.21
N ALA A 19 10.62 -5.48 -4.10
CA ALA A 19 10.02 -4.30 -3.50
C ALA A 19 10.02 -3.08 -4.44
N PHE A 20 11.11 -2.87 -5.17
CA PHE A 20 11.21 -1.80 -6.17
C PHE A 20 10.19 -1.95 -7.30
N VAL A 21 10.07 -3.15 -7.87
CA VAL A 21 9.09 -3.44 -8.93
C VAL A 21 7.66 -3.27 -8.40
N LEU A 22 7.37 -3.77 -7.20
CA LEU A 22 6.07 -3.57 -6.56
C LEU A 22 5.75 -2.09 -6.38
N MET A 23 6.72 -1.27 -6.01
CA MET A 23 6.54 0.18 -5.86
C MET A 23 6.21 0.87 -7.20
N LEU A 24 6.83 0.47 -8.30
CA LEU A 24 6.50 1.02 -9.62
C LEU A 24 5.03 0.77 -10.00
N PHE A 25 4.50 -0.43 -9.71
CA PHE A 25 3.08 -0.72 -9.88
C PHE A 25 2.22 0.11 -8.91
N ALA A 26 2.68 0.26 -7.67
CA ALA A 26 1.98 1.03 -6.65
C ALA A 26 1.73 2.48 -7.07
N ILE A 27 2.74 3.15 -7.66
CA ILE A 27 2.61 4.53 -8.15
C ILE A 27 1.53 4.64 -9.22
N ALA A 28 1.53 3.72 -10.19
CA ALA A 28 0.51 3.69 -11.23
C ALA A 28 -0.89 3.44 -10.63
N LEU A 29 -0.99 2.53 -9.67
CA LEU A 29 -2.25 2.24 -8.96
C LEU A 29 -2.76 3.45 -8.18
N GLY A 30 -1.90 4.16 -7.45
CA GLY A 30 -2.25 5.38 -6.71
C GLY A 30 -2.83 6.45 -7.64
N HIS A 31 -2.19 6.69 -8.79
CA HIS A 31 -2.72 7.62 -9.79
C HIS A 31 -4.08 7.16 -10.34
N THR A 32 -4.25 5.86 -10.63
CA THR A 32 -5.56 5.36 -11.10
C THR A 32 -6.66 5.48 -10.04
N ALA A 33 -6.33 5.30 -8.75
CA ALA A 33 -7.27 5.49 -7.66
C ALA A 33 -7.73 6.96 -7.56
N MET A 34 -6.79 7.91 -7.71
CA MET A 34 -7.11 9.35 -7.79
C MET A 34 -8.06 9.65 -8.96
N VAL A 35 -7.77 9.14 -10.16
CA VAL A 35 -8.61 9.35 -11.35
C VAL A 35 -10.01 8.76 -11.15
N LEU A 36 -10.12 7.59 -10.52
CA LEU A 36 -11.41 6.97 -10.21
C LEU A 36 -12.25 7.84 -9.26
N ILE A 37 -11.64 8.41 -8.23
CA ILE A 37 -12.32 9.32 -7.29
C ILE A 37 -12.77 10.58 -8.01
N GLU A 38 -11.91 11.14 -8.85
CA GLU A 38 -12.21 12.35 -9.62
C GLU A 38 -13.37 12.14 -10.61
N HIS A 39 -13.40 10.99 -11.29
CA HIS A 39 -14.51 10.64 -12.20
C HIS A 39 -15.80 10.28 -11.44
N GLY A 40 -15.69 9.63 -10.29
CA GLY A 40 -16.85 9.16 -9.51
C GLY A 40 -17.53 10.25 -8.70
N LEU A 41 -16.77 11.08 -7.98
CA LEU A 41 -17.30 12.13 -7.11
C LEU A 41 -17.32 13.51 -7.76
N GLY A 42 -16.63 13.69 -8.89
CA GLY A 42 -16.44 14.97 -9.54
C GLY A 42 -15.26 15.76 -8.96
N ARG A 43 -14.61 16.56 -9.82
CA ARG A 43 -13.37 17.28 -9.53
C ARG A 43 -13.46 18.20 -8.30
N ASN A 44 -14.61 18.81 -8.04
CA ASN A 44 -14.81 19.67 -6.87
C ASN A 44 -14.86 18.90 -5.54
N ASN A 45 -15.29 17.63 -5.57
CA ASN A 45 -15.43 16.81 -4.37
C ASN A 45 -14.19 15.96 -4.09
N ALA A 46 -13.27 15.83 -5.06
CA ALA A 46 -12.02 15.08 -4.89
C ALA A 46 -11.16 15.60 -3.72
N TYR A 47 -11.13 16.92 -3.49
CA TYR A 47 -10.41 17.50 -2.36
C TYR A 47 -11.05 17.15 -1.01
N ILE A 48 -12.38 17.11 -0.93
CA ILE A 48 -13.07 16.70 0.29
C ILE A 48 -12.85 15.19 0.52
N ALA A 49 -12.88 14.39 -0.54
CA ALA A 49 -12.62 12.96 -0.49
C ALA A 49 -11.22 12.63 0.05
N SER A 50 -10.18 13.40 -0.31
CA SER A 50 -8.81 13.17 0.18
C SER A 50 -8.68 13.33 1.70
N ILE A 51 -9.46 14.23 2.32
CA ILE A 51 -9.50 14.39 3.78
C ILE A 51 -10.04 13.10 4.44
N PHE A 52 -11.14 12.57 3.91
CA PHE A 52 -11.72 11.32 4.44
C PHE A 52 -10.83 10.12 4.18
N MET A 53 -10.16 10.06 3.03
CA MET A 53 -9.19 9.01 2.72
C MET A 53 -7.98 9.05 3.66
N GLY A 54 -7.43 10.24 3.95
CA GLY A 54 -6.36 10.40 4.92
C GLY A 54 -6.79 9.96 6.33
N ALA A 55 -7.99 10.34 6.76
CA ALA A 55 -8.55 9.89 8.04
C ALA A 55 -8.73 8.35 8.08
N ALA A 56 -9.23 7.74 7.01
CA ALA A 56 -9.36 6.29 6.90
C ALA A 56 -7.99 5.59 6.93
N ALA A 57 -6.99 6.16 6.26
CA ALA A 57 -5.61 5.64 6.26
C ALA A 57 -4.99 5.68 7.67
N ILE A 58 -5.20 6.76 8.44
CA ILE A 58 -4.75 6.86 9.83
C ILE A 58 -5.38 5.75 10.70
N VAL A 59 -6.68 5.52 10.56
CA VAL A 59 -7.38 4.47 11.31
C VAL A 59 -6.84 3.08 10.94
N LEU A 60 -6.66 2.80 9.65
CA LEU A 60 -6.09 1.54 9.17
C LEU A 60 -4.66 1.33 9.68
N LEU A 61 -3.83 2.37 9.64
CA LEU A 61 -2.45 2.31 10.13
C LEU A 61 -2.41 2.06 11.64
N TRP A 62 -3.31 2.68 12.40
CA TRP A 62 -3.43 2.42 13.84
C TRP A 62 -3.77 0.95 14.15
N TYR A 63 -4.71 0.36 13.39
CA TYR A 63 -5.01 -1.07 13.50
C TYR A 63 -3.83 -1.96 13.11
N ALA A 64 -3.08 -1.58 12.08
CA ALA A 64 -1.87 -2.28 11.68
C ALA A 64 -0.84 -2.32 12.80
N ILE A 65 -0.50 -1.17 13.38
CA ILE A 65 0.48 -1.03 14.46
C ILE A 65 0.10 -1.89 15.68
N LYS A 66 -1.20 -1.99 15.99
CA LYS A 66 -1.69 -2.79 17.13
C LYS A 66 -1.69 -4.30 16.85
N SER A 67 -1.55 -4.74 15.61
CA SER A 67 -1.50 -6.16 15.26
C SER A 67 -0.17 -6.79 15.69
N ASN A 68 -0.18 -8.04 16.14
CA ASN A 68 1.06 -8.80 16.42
C ASN A 68 1.61 -9.53 15.18
N ASN A 69 0.99 -9.34 14.01
CA ASN A 69 1.38 -10.02 12.78
C ASN A 69 2.21 -9.09 11.88
N GLU A 70 3.51 -9.38 11.75
CA GLU A 70 4.46 -8.58 10.95
C GLU A 70 4.05 -8.47 9.47
N ASN A 71 3.50 -9.54 8.90
CA ASN A 71 3.03 -9.54 7.51
C ASN A 71 1.84 -8.58 7.36
N PHE A 72 0.90 -8.61 8.31
CA PHE A 72 -0.24 -7.70 8.31
C PHE A 72 0.20 -6.24 8.46
N GLN A 73 1.11 -5.96 9.39
CA GLN A 73 1.69 -4.63 9.58
C GLN A 73 2.30 -4.10 8.28
N THR A 74 3.10 -4.92 7.60
CA THR A 74 3.80 -4.55 6.36
C THR A 74 2.81 -4.24 5.23
N TRP A 75 1.84 -5.11 4.99
CA TRP A 75 0.87 -4.92 3.90
C TRP A 75 -0.08 -3.76 4.13
N ILE A 76 -0.61 -3.60 5.36
CA ILE A 76 -1.48 -2.47 5.65
C ILE A 76 -0.68 -1.17 5.63
N GLY A 77 0.55 -1.15 6.15
CA GLY A 77 1.44 0.01 6.02
C GLY A 77 1.63 0.44 4.56
N PHE A 78 1.96 -0.51 3.68
CA PHE A 78 2.09 -0.26 2.25
C PHE A 78 0.78 0.29 1.62
N LEU A 79 -0.37 -0.32 1.89
CA LEU A 79 -1.65 0.11 1.34
C LEU A 79 -2.08 1.48 1.86
N THR A 80 -1.89 1.76 3.15
CA THR A 80 -2.20 3.09 3.72
C THR A 80 -1.34 4.18 3.09
N GLY A 81 -0.07 3.90 2.81
CA GLY A 81 0.82 4.81 2.08
C GLY A 81 0.42 5.02 0.62
N LEU A 82 -0.39 4.15 0.02
CA LEU A 82 -0.89 4.34 -1.35
C LEU A 82 -2.13 5.23 -1.43
N ILE A 83 -2.85 5.39 -0.32
CA ILE A 83 -4.14 6.09 -0.27
C ILE A 83 -3.97 7.55 0.20
N VAL A 84 -2.82 7.88 0.80
CA VAL A 84 -2.43 9.20 1.29
C VAL A 84 -1.55 9.91 0.27
#